data_AF-A0A0F8Y293-F1
#
_entry.id   AF-A0A0F8Y293-F1
#
_cell.length_a   1.000
_cell.length_b   1.000
_cell.length_c   1.000
_cell.angle_alpha   90.00
_cell.angle_beta   90.00
_cell.angle_gamma   90.00
#
_symmetry.space_group_name_H-M   'P 1'
#
loop_
_entity.id
_entity.type
_entity.pdbx_description
1 polymer ?
#
loop_
_entity_poly.entity_id
_entity_poly.type
_entity_poly.pdbx_seq_one_letter_code
_entity_poly.pdbx_strand_id
1 'polypeptide(L)'
;MLIISLTIIASLFYILATSHVLSRLFHQQGPSQKLTIILSTVAILAHMLLLVNSVFRADGQDLSIVNVSLLTCWVIVVSVTTVSLKFPATLLLPVVYGFAALLTIASLFIPHHILLQSIDVEIGLVTHISLSLLAYCVLIIATLYGVQFYFIDKRLKRKDLAIVHSHLPPLMVVERQLYHLLTLGTVLLTMALLSGFVFLDGMFATEFIHKTVLSLIAWAMFTTVTVGHLKQGWRGKP
;
A
#
# COMPACT_ATOMS: atom_id res chain seq x y z
N MET A 1 12.04 5.99 -24.75
CA MET A 1 11.37 7.31 -24.63
C MET A 1 10.01 7.20 -23.93
N LEU A 2 9.14 6.25 -24.31
CA LEU A 2 7.80 6.09 -23.71
C LEU A 2 7.79 5.92 -22.17
N ILE A 3 8.63 5.04 -21.62
CA ILE A 3 8.74 4.78 -20.17
C ILE A 3 9.05 6.06 -19.38
N ILE A 4 10.00 6.86 -19.86
CA ILE A 4 10.40 8.11 -19.21
C ILE A 4 9.24 9.10 -19.23
N SER A 5 8.57 9.27 -20.37
CA SER A 5 7.39 10.15 -20.47
C SER A 5 6.27 9.74 -19.53
N LEU A 6 5.93 8.43 -19.48
CA LEU A 6 4.91 7.90 -18.58
C LEU A 6 5.29 8.11 -17.10
N THR A 7 6.56 7.96 -16.77
CA THR A 7 7.08 8.20 -15.41
C THR A 7 6.95 9.66 -15.00
N ILE A 8 7.29 10.59 -15.89
CA ILE A 8 7.16 12.03 -15.63
C ILE A 8 5.68 12.40 -15.47
N ILE A 9 4.79 11.88 -16.33
CA ILE A 9 3.35 12.14 -16.22
C ILE A 9 2.80 11.59 -14.90
N ALA A 10 3.10 10.34 -14.56
CA ALA A 10 2.63 9.71 -13.33
C ALA A 10 3.11 10.48 -12.09
N SER A 11 4.41 10.75 -11.98
CA SER A 11 5.00 11.47 -10.84
C SER A 11 4.46 12.89 -10.72
N LEU A 12 4.34 13.64 -11.82
CA LEU A 12 3.78 14.99 -11.82
C LEU A 12 2.33 15.00 -11.29
N PHE A 13 1.47 14.12 -11.81
CA PHE A 13 0.08 14.08 -11.38
C PHE A 13 -0.08 13.57 -9.93
N TYR A 14 0.77 12.65 -9.47
CA TYR A 14 0.82 12.27 -8.05
C TYR A 14 1.25 13.45 -7.15
N ILE A 15 2.24 14.25 -7.56
CA ILE A 15 2.67 15.44 -6.82
C ILE A 15 1.55 16.49 -6.79
N LEU A 16 0.87 16.72 -7.90
CA LEU A 16 -0.27 17.65 -7.96
C LEU A 16 -1.43 17.19 -7.06
N ALA A 17 -1.78 15.89 -7.11
CA ALA A 17 -2.81 15.32 -6.25
C ALA A 17 -2.43 15.44 -4.76
N THR A 18 -1.18 15.11 -4.42
CA THR A 18 -0.63 15.24 -3.06
C THR A 18 -0.69 16.69 -2.57
N SER A 19 -0.21 17.63 -3.37
CA SER A 19 -0.17 19.06 -3.03
C SER A 19 -1.57 19.63 -2.85
N HIS A 20 -2.52 19.25 -3.72
CA HIS A 20 -3.92 19.64 -3.59
C HIS A 20 -4.52 19.16 -2.28
N VAL A 21 -4.37 17.88 -1.93
CA VAL A 21 -4.91 17.32 -0.67
C VAL A 21 -4.23 17.99 0.54
N LEU A 22 -2.91 18.15 0.51
CA LEU A 22 -2.16 18.74 1.62
C LEU A 22 -2.53 20.21 1.87
N SER A 23 -2.74 20.99 0.81
CA SER A 23 -3.12 22.40 0.91
C SER A 23 -4.45 22.63 1.64
N ARG A 24 -5.34 21.63 1.62
CA ARG A 24 -6.69 21.70 2.21
C ARG A 24 -6.95 20.68 3.31
N LEU A 25 -5.90 20.04 3.83
CA LEU A 25 -6.01 18.95 4.80
C LEU A 25 -6.72 19.36 6.10
N PHE A 26 -6.45 20.57 6.60
CA PHE A 26 -7.05 21.14 7.82
C PHE A 26 -8.04 22.28 7.54
N HIS A 27 -8.42 22.48 6.27
CA HIS A 27 -9.46 23.46 5.93
C HIS A 27 -10.84 22.88 6.24
N GLN A 28 -11.78 23.72 6.70
CA GLN A 28 -13.13 23.29 7.09
C GLN A 28 -13.90 22.61 5.94
N GLN A 29 -13.69 23.06 4.71
CA GLN A 29 -14.32 22.49 3.51
C GLN A 29 -13.63 21.22 2.99
N GLY A 30 -12.44 20.89 3.48
CA GLY A 30 -11.61 19.80 2.97
C GLY A 30 -11.12 19.99 1.52
N PRO A 31 -10.36 19.02 0.99
CA PRO A 31 -9.96 19.01 -0.41
C PRO A 31 -11.14 18.68 -1.34
N SER A 32 -11.18 19.27 -2.53
CA SER A 32 -12.17 18.90 -3.55
C SER A 32 -11.99 17.45 -3.98
N GLN A 33 -12.96 16.59 -3.65
CA GLN A 33 -12.92 15.17 -3.99
C GLN A 33 -12.86 14.97 -5.50
N LYS A 34 -13.63 15.74 -6.28
CA LYS A 34 -13.64 15.68 -7.76
C LYS A 34 -12.26 15.95 -8.34
N LEU A 35 -11.61 17.04 -7.93
CA LEU A 35 -10.29 17.40 -8.44
C LEU A 35 -9.24 16.36 -8.05
N THR A 36 -9.29 15.87 -6.81
CA THR A 36 -8.38 14.82 -6.32
C THR A 36 -8.50 13.54 -7.15
N ILE A 37 -9.74 13.10 -7.45
CA ILE A 37 -10.00 11.91 -8.26
C ILE A 37 -9.52 12.09 -9.70
N ILE A 38 -9.76 13.27 -10.30
CA ILE A 38 -9.31 13.53 -11.68
C ILE A 38 -7.78 13.44 -11.75
N LEU A 39 -7.08 14.13 -10.84
CA LEU A 39 -5.62 14.12 -10.80
C LEU A 39 -5.07 12.72 -10.54
N SER A 40 -5.62 12.00 -9.56
CA SER A 40 -5.15 10.67 -9.22
C SER A 40 -5.47 9.63 -10.30
N THR A 41 -6.61 9.75 -11.00
CA THR A 41 -6.96 8.83 -12.09
C THR A 41 -5.96 8.94 -13.23
N VAL A 42 -5.57 10.16 -13.61
CA VAL A 42 -4.53 10.35 -14.64
C VAL A 42 -3.19 9.75 -14.18
N ALA A 43 -2.80 9.98 -12.91
CA ALA A 43 -1.57 9.39 -12.35
C ALA A 43 -1.61 7.85 -12.33
N ILE A 44 -2.73 7.26 -11.91
CA ILE A 44 -2.94 5.81 -11.81
C ILE A 44 -2.88 5.15 -13.17
N LEU A 45 -3.51 5.76 -14.19
CA LEU A 45 -3.47 5.26 -15.55
C LEU A 45 -2.05 5.35 -16.10
N ALA A 46 -1.37 6.49 -15.98
CA ALA A 46 0.02 6.63 -16.42
C ALA A 46 0.95 5.63 -15.72
N HIS A 47 0.77 5.40 -14.41
CA HIS A 47 1.54 4.41 -13.64
C HIS A 47 1.21 2.96 -14.07
N MET A 48 -0.04 2.65 -14.41
CA MET A 48 -0.41 1.35 -14.98
C MET A 48 0.28 1.14 -16.33
N LEU A 49 0.20 2.13 -17.23
CA LEU A 49 0.87 2.04 -18.54
C LEU A 49 2.38 1.89 -18.37
N LEU A 50 2.99 2.60 -17.41
CA LEU A 50 4.40 2.44 -17.07
C LEU A 50 4.70 0.99 -16.69
N LEU A 51 3.92 0.41 -15.78
CA LEU A 51 4.06 -0.98 -15.33
C LEU A 51 3.92 -1.98 -16.47
N VAL A 52 2.92 -1.84 -17.34
CA VAL A 52 2.74 -2.76 -18.48
C VAL A 52 3.95 -2.72 -19.41
N ASN A 53 4.48 -1.52 -19.69
CA ASN A 53 5.64 -1.35 -20.56
C ASN A 53 6.97 -1.74 -19.89
N SER A 54 7.05 -1.73 -18.55
CA SER A 54 8.26 -2.11 -17.82
C SER A 54 8.33 -3.60 -17.51
N VAL A 55 7.18 -4.23 -17.22
CA VAL A 55 7.05 -5.66 -16.84
C VAL A 55 6.98 -6.55 -18.07
N PHE A 56 6.14 -6.24 -19.06
CA PHE A 56 5.96 -7.09 -20.24
C PHE A 56 6.89 -6.61 -21.35
N ARG A 57 8.03 -7.29 -21.49
CA ARG A 57 9.02 -7.00 -22.54
C ARG A 57 9.01 -8.11 -23.61
N ALA A 58 9.60 -7.81 -24.76
CA ALA A 58 9.65 -8.75 -25.88
C ALA A 58 10.42 -10.05 -25.56
N ASP A 59 11.34 -9.99 -24.60
CA ASP A 59 12.24 -11.05 -24.14
C ASP A 59 11.72 -11.79 -22.89
N GLY A 60 10.61 -11.36 -22.29
CA GLY A 60 10.01 -12.01 -21.12
C GLY A 60 9.35 -11.04 -20.14
N GLN A 61 9.25 -11.49 -18.88
CA GLN A 61 8.70 -10.68 -17.79
C GLN A 61 9.81 -10.17 -16.87
N ASP A 62 9.89 -8.85 -16.71
CA ASP A 62 10.80 -8.19 -15.78
C ASP A 62 10.12 -8.08 -14.42
N LEU A 63 10.32 -9.09 -13.57
CA LEU A 63 9.90 -9.08 -12.16
C LEU A 63 11.04 -8.64 -11.23
N SER A 64 11.87 -7.69 -11.68
CA SER A 64 12.85 -7.06 -10.81
C SER A 64 12.20 -6.40 -9.59
N ILE A 65 13.00 -6.21 -8.55
CA ILE A 65 12.54 -5.59 -7.30
C ILE A 65 11.91 -4.22 -7.52
N VAL A 66 12.35 -3.48 -8.55
CA VAL A 66 11.80 -2.18 -8.95
C VAL A 66 10.37 -2.34 -9.45
N ASN A 67 10.14 -3.24 -10.40
CA ASN A 67 8.81 -3.49 -10.97
C ASN A 67 7.83 -4.07 -9.95
N VAL A 68 8.28 -4.99 -9.09
CA VAL A 68 7.45 -5.51 -7.99
C VAL A 68 7.10 -4.40 -6.98
N SER A 69 8.03 -3.49 -6.69
CA SER A 69 7.79 -2.35 -5.82
C SER A 69 6.79 -1.36 -6.45
N LEU A 70 6.93 -1.06 -7.74
CA LEU A 70 6.00 -0.22 -8.50
C LEU A 70 4.60 -0.84 -8.54
N LEU A 71 4.50 -2.15 -8.79
CA LEU A 71 3.24 -2.89 -8.80
C LEU A 71 2.56 -2.83 -7.43
N THR A 72 3.31 -3.12 -6.37
CA THR A 72 2.82 -3.05 -4.98
C THR A 72 2.32 -1.64 -4.66
N CYS A 73 3.11 -0.62 -5.00
CA CYS A 73 2.73 0.78 -4.81
C CYS A 73 1.46 1.13 -5.58
N TRP A 74 1.34 0.71 -6.84
CA TRP A 74 0.16 0.93 -7.65
C TRP A 74 -1.10 0.28 -7.04
N VAL A 75 -1.00 -0.96 -6.56
CA VAL A 75 -2.12 -1.66 -5.89
C VAL A 75 -2.55 -0.89 -4.62
N ILE A 76 -1.61 -0.40 -3.82
CA ILE A 76 -1.90 0.41 -2.63
C ILE A 76 -2.58 1.73 -3.01
N VAL A 77 -2.04 2.44 -4.00
CA VAL A 77 -2.61 3.69 -4.52
C VAL A 77 -4.05 3.49 -4.97
N VAL A 78 -4.30 2.49 -5.81
CA VAL A 78 -5.65 2.18 -6.30
C VAL A 78 -6.57 1.85 -5.13
N SER A 79 -6.15 0.96 -4.23
CA SER A 79 -6.96 0.54 -3.09
C SER A 79 -7.36 1.70 -2.18
N VAL A 80 -6.39 2.55 -1.81
CA VAL A 80 -6.65 3.72 -0.95
C VAL A 80 -7.49 4.76 -1.67
N THR A 81 -7.26 4.98 -2.97
CA THR A 81 -8.08 5.89 -3.79
C THR A 81 -9.53 5.40 -3.87
N THR A 82 -9.76 4.10 -4.11
CA THR A 82 -11.10 3.51 -4.15
C THR A 82 -11.81 3.62 -2.80
N VAL A 83 -11.12 3.35 -1.69
CA VAL A 83 -11.68 3.55 -0.34
C VAL A 83 -12.03 5.02 -0.10
N SER A 84 -11.21 5.95 -0.61
CA SER A 84 -11.44 7.39 -0.48
C SER A 84 -12.72 7.89 -1.17
N LEU A 85 -13.28 7.11 -2.10
CA LEU A 85 -14.55 7.43 -2.76
C LEU A 85 -15.74 7.33 -1.79
N LYS A 86 -15.67 6.41 -0.83
CA LYS A 86 -16.74 6.14 0.15
C LYS A 86 -16.47 6.77 1.51
N PHE A 87 -15.21 6.80 1.95
CA PHE A 87 -14.82 7.29 3.26
C PHE A 87 -13.68 8.31 3.13
N PRO A 88 -13.68 9.44 3.87
CA PRO A 88 -12.63 10.45 3.73
C PRO A 88 -11.28 9.95 4.27
N ALA A 89 -10.44 9.42 3.38
CA ALA A 89 -9.07 8.97 3.69
C ALA A 89 -8.04 10.11 3.51
N THR A 90 -8.40 11.33 3.88
CA THR A 90 -7.66 12.57 3.57
C THR A 90 -6.23 12.62 4.11
N LEU A 91 -5.94 11.91 5.21
CA LEU A 91 -4.59 11.79 5.76
C LEU A 91 -3.73 10.73 5.04
N LEU A 92 -4.35 9.69 4.45
CA LEU A 92 -3.61 8.61 3.78
C LEU A 92 -3.25 8.99 2.35
N LEU A 93 -4.13 9.72 1.65
CA LEU A 93 -3.95 10.06 0.24
C LEU A 93 -2.60 10.78 -0.04
N PRO A 94 -2.19 11.82 0.71
CA PRO A 94 -0.91 12.49 0.47
C PRO A 94 0.29 11.56 0.70
N VAL A 95 0.20 10.67 1.69
CA VAL A 95 1.28 9.73 2.00
C VAL A 95 1.47 8.73 0.86
N VAL A 96 0.37 8.14 0.40
CA VAL A 96 0.38 7.12 -0.65
C VAL A 96 0.74 7.71 -2.02
N TYR A 97 0.16 8.85 -2.39
CA TYR A 97 0.50 9.54 -3.65
C TYR A 97 1.91 10.12 -3.62
N GLY A 98 2.34 10.72 -2.51
CA GLY A 98 3.70 11.24 -2.36
C GLY A 98 4.75 10.13 -2.48
N PHE A 99 4.51 8.98 -1.83
CA PHE A 99 5.38 7.82 -1.97
C PHE A 99 5.38 7.27 -3.41
N ALA A 100 4.23 7.22 -4.08
CA ALA A 100 4.15 6.80 -5.48
C ALA A 100 4.93 7.72 -6.43
N ALA A 101 4.88 9.04 -6.21
CA ALA A 101 5.70 9.99 -6.95
C ALA A 101 7.20 9.74 -6.73
N LEU A 102 7.62 9.58 -5.48
CA LEU A 102 9.03 9.33 -5.15
C LEU A 102 9.52 8.01 -5.76
N LEU A 103 8.74 6.94 -5.66
CA LEU A 103 9.11 5.63 -6.17
C LEU A 103 9.20 5.61 -7.71
N THR A 104 8.24 6.24 -8.40
CA THR A 104 8.27 6.36 -9.87
C THR A 104 9.47 7.19 -10.32
N ILE A 105 9.80 8.29 -9.66
CA ILE A 105 11.03 9.05 -9.94
C ILE A 105 12.27 8.21 -9.68
N ALA A 106 12.32 7.50 -8.55
CA ALA A 106 13.45 6.65 -8.18
C ALA A 106 13.69 5.54 -9.22
N SER A 107 12.64 4.99 -9.82
CA SER A 107 12.76 3.94 -10.85
C SER A 107 13.52 4.39 -12.11
N LEU A 108 13.67 5.69 -12.37
CA LEU A 108 14.48 6.20 -13.48
C LEU A 108 15.99 6.00 -13.25
N PHE A 109 16.40 5.93 -11.98
CA PHE A 109 17.81 5.86 -11.59
C PHE A 109 18.26 4.43 -11.26
N ILE A 110 17.33 3.49 -11.12
CA ILE A 110 17.64 2.10 -10.77
C ILE A 110 17.68 1.26 -12.06
N PRO A 111 18.82 0.64 -12.38
CA PRO A 111 18.92 -0.24 -13.54
C PRO A 111 17.97 -1.44 -13.43
N HIS A 112 17.24 -1.72 -14.52
CA HIS A 112 16.33 -2.87 -14.62
C HIS A 112 17.12 -4.07 -15.16
N HIS A 113 17.67 -4.91 -14.28
CA HIS A 113 18.64 -5.95 -14.65
C HIS A 113 18.28 -7.37 -14.21
N ILE A 114 17.00 -7.74 -14.15
CA ILE A 114 16.63 -9.14 -13.94
C ILE A 114 15.53 -9.51 -14.93
N LEU A 115 15.95 -10.08 -16.07
CA LEU A 115 15.05 -10.70 -17.02
C LEU A 115 14.83 -12.14 -16.57
N LEU A 116 13.60 -12.46 -16.14
CA LEU A 116 13.19 -13.86 -15.99
C LEU A 116 12.76 -14.35 -17.37
N GLN A 117 13.63 -15.16 -17.97
CA GLN A 117 13.37 -15.80 -19.25
C GLN A 117 12.33 -16.89 -19.01
N SER A 118 11.06 -16.54 -19.26
CA SER A 118 9.85 -17.35 -19.01
C SER A 118 9.73 -17.91 -17.59
N ILE A 119 8.75 -17.41 -16.84
CA ILE A 119 8.24 -18.16 -15.69
C ILE A 119 7.60 -19.40 -16.30
N ASP A 120 8.25 -20.55 -16.22
CA ASP A 120 7.53 -21.82 -16.31
C ASP A 120 6.49 -21.75 -15.19
N VAL A 121 5.23 -21.58 -15.57
CA VAL A 121 4.15 -21.13 -14.68
C VAL A 121 3.75 -22.28 -13.77
N GLU A 122 4.60 -22.55 -12.78
CA GLU A 122 4.23 -23.43 -11.69
C GLU A 122 3.16 -22.71 -10.87
N ILE A 123 1.94 -23.23 -10.94
CA ILE A 123 0.75 -22.63 -10.33
C ILE A 123 1.01 -22.36 -8.84
N GLY A 124 1.72 -23.26 -8.16
CA GLY A 124 2.15 -23.10 -6.77
C GLY A 124 2.90 -21.79 -6.51
N LEU A 125 3.96 -21.52 -7.28
CA LEU A 125 4.77 -20.31 -7.15
C LEU A 125 3.94 -19.04 -7.40
N VAL A 126 3.11 -19.03 -8.44
CA VAL A 126 2.25 -17.87 -8.77
C VAL A 126 1.25 -17.59 -7.67
N THR A 127 0.63 -18.63 -7.08
CA THR A 127 -0.28 -18.45 -5.95
C THR A 127 0.45 -17.90 -4.73
N HIS A 128 1.65 -18.39 -4.42
CA HIS A 128 2.44 -17.90 -3.29
C HIS A 128 2.82 -16.42 -3.46
N ILE A 129 3.33 -16.03 -4.63
CA ILE A 129 3.71 -14.63 -4.93
C ILE A 129 2.47 -13.73 -4.84
N SER A 130 1.35 -14.15 -5.42
CA SER A 130 0.11 -13.36 -5.44
C SER A 130 -0.45 -13.15 -4.04
N LEU A 131 -0.52 -14.22 -3.23
CA LEU A 131 -0.95 -14.15 -1.83
C LEU A 131 -0.03 -13.26 -1.00
N SER A 132 1.29 -13.41 -1.18
CA SER A 132 2.29 -12.61 -0.47
C SER A 132 2.18 -11.12 -0.80
N LEU A 133 2.01 -10.78 -2.09
CA LEU A 133 1.86 -9.40 -2.53
C LEU A 133 0.56 -8.77 -2.02
N LEU A 134 -0.55 -9.50 -2.08
CA LEU A 134 -1.83 -9.04 -1.53
C LEU A 134 -1.77 -8.85 -0.02
N ALA A 135 -1.19 -9.81 0.72
CA ALA A 135 -0.99 -9.69 2.16
C ALA A 135 -0.17 -8.44 2.50
N TYR A 136 0.93 -8.22 1.79
CA TYR A 136 1.81 -7.07 2.00
C TYR A 136 1.09 -5.73 1.74
N CYS A 137 0.38 -5.61 0.62
CA CYS A 137 -0.41 -4.42 0.31
C CYS A 137 -1.44 -4.12 1.42
N VAL A 138 -2.22 -5.13 1.83
CA VAL A 138 -3.26 -4.96 2.85
C VAL A 138 -2.66 -4.57 4.21
N LEU A 139 -1.58 -5.23 4.62
CA LEU A 139 -0.93 -4.95 5.91
C LEU A 139 -0.23 -3.58 5.94
N ILE A 140 0.32 -3.11 4.81
CA ILE A 140 0.80 -1.72 4.72
C ILE A 140 -0.36 -0.75 4.90
N ILE A 141 -1.49 -0.96 4.20
CA ILE A 141 -2.64 -0.07 4.33
C ILE A 141 -3.17 -0.10 5.78
N ALA A 142 -3.24 -1.28 6.41
CA ALA A 142 -3.58 -1.40 7.83
C ALA A 142 -2.62 -0.58 8.71
N THR A 143 -1.31 -0.67 8.47
CA THR A 143 -0.31 0.09 9.21
C THR A 143 -0.50 1.61 9.03
N LEU A 144 -0.79 2.07 7.81
CA LEU A 144 -1.11 3.48 7.55
C LEU A 144 -2.35 3.95 8.31
N TYR A 145 -3.40 3.13 8.37
CA TYR A 145 -4.57 3.39 9.21
C TYR A 145 -4.22 3.42 10.70
N GLY A 146 -3.28 2.57 11.16
CA GLY A 146 -2.79 2.59 12.53
C GLY A 146 -2.07 3.88 12.89
N VAL A 147 -1.21 4.38 11.98
CA VAL A 147 -0.56 5.69 12.11
C VAL A 147 -1.60 6.82 12.11
N GLN A 148 -2.59 6.75 11.21
CA GLN A 148 -3.68 7.73 11.17
C GLN A 148 -4.49 7.72 12.48
N PHE A 149 -4.84 6.55 12.99
CA PHE A 149 -5.56 6.38 14.25
C PHE A 149 -4.80 7.04 15.41
N TYR A 150 -3.51 6.73 15.56
CA TYR A 150 -2.67 7.31 16.60
C TYR A 150 -2.55 8.85 16.47
N PHE A 151 -2.42 9.36 15.24
CA PHE A 151 -2.35 10.80 15.01
C PHE A 151 -3.64 11.52 15.42
N ILE A 152 -4.81 10.98 15.03
CA ILE A 152 -6.11 11.56 15.38
C ILE A 152 -6.35 11.47 16.90
N ASP A 153 -6.12 10.31 17.53
CA ASP A 153 -6.28 10.11 18.98
C ASP A 153 -5.45 11.11 19.79
N LYS A 154 -4.16 11.25 19.45
CA LYS A 154 -3.24 12.15 20.17
C LYS A 154 -3.66 13.62 20.08
N ARG A 155 -4.16 14.06 18.94
CA ARG A 155 -4.60 15.45 18.76
C ARG A 155 -5.96 15.73 19.39
N LEU A 156 -6.88 14.77 19.38
CA LEU A 156 -8.15 14.88 20.11
C LEU A 156 -7.92 15.01 21.62
N LYS A 157 -7.01 14.21 22.20
CA LYS A 157 -6.62 14.33 23.62
C LYS A 157 -5.99 15.67 23.99
N ARG A 158 -5.41 16.37 23.01
CA ARG A 158 -4.84 17.72 23.18
C ARG A 158 -5.84 18.85 22.92
N LYS A 159 -7.12 18.55 22.67
CA LYS A 159 -8.19 19.52 22.37
C LYS A 159 -7.84 20.49 21.23
N ASP A 160 -7.14 19.99 20.22
CA ASP A 160 -6.74 20.78 19.05
C ASP A 160 -7.97 21.21 18.23
N LEU A 161 -8.32 22.49 18.31
CA LEU A 161 -9.50 23.09 17.64
C LEU A 161 -9.44 22.92 16.12
N ALA A 162 -8.23 22.84 15.53
CA ALA A 162 -8.07 22.64 14.09
C ALA A 162 -8.61 21.26 13.64
N ILE A 163 -8.53 20.23 14.49
CA ILE A 163 -9.07 18.90 14.17
C ILE A 163 -10.56 18.81 14.45
N VAL A 164 -11.04 19.44 15.52
CA VAL A 164 -12.46 19.45 15.88
C VAL A 164 -13.32 20.06 14.77
N HIS A 165 -12.80 21.05 14.04
CA HIS A 165 -13.50 21.70 12.92
C HIS A 165 -13.04 21.22 11.53
N SER A 166 -12.23 20.16 11.46
CA SER A 166 -11.72 19.64 10.19
C SER A 166 -12.61 18.57 9.55
N HIS A 167 -12.43 18.36 8.25
CA HIS A 167 -13.06 17.28 7.48
C HIS A 167 -12.34 15.91 7.68
N LEU A 168 -11.90 15.60 8.91
CA LEU A 168 -11.27 14.32 9.23
C LEU A 168 -12.32 13.24 9.51
N PRO A 169 -12.05 11.96 9.16
CA PRO A 169 -12.98 10.87 9.46
C PRO A 169 -13.13 10.67 10.98
N PRO A 170 -14.32 10.29 11.45
CA PRO A 170 -14.52 9.91 12.85
C PRO A 170 -13.58 8.77 13.26
N LEU A 171 -13.01 8.84 14.47
CA LEU A 171 -12.03 7.86 14.98
C LEU A 171 -12.55 6.41 14.89
N MET A 172 -13.84 6.21 15.17
CA MET A 172 -14.49 4.89 15.13
C MET A 172 -14.57 4.29 13.71
N VAL A 173 -14.59 5.12 12.66
CA VAL A 173 -14.53 4.65 11.27
C VAL A 173 -13.11 4.18 10.94
N VAL A 174 -12.10 4.95 11.35
CA VAL A 174 -10.67 4.62 11.16
C VAL A 174 -10.33 3.31 11.88
N GLU A 175 -10.77 3.15 13.13
CA GLU A 175 -10.56 1.92 13.92
C GLU A 175 -11.20 0.69 13.26
N ARG A 176 -12.43 0.82 12.75
CA ARG A 176 -13.11 -0.29 12.05
C ARG A 176 -12.36 -0.72 10.81
N GLN A 177 -11.89 0.24 10.00
CA GLN A 177 -11.12 -0.07 8.79
C GLN A 177 -9.76 -0.68 9.13
N LEU A 178 -9.07 -0.15 10.13
CA LEU A 178 -7.83 -0.70 10.66
C LEU A 178 -8.01 -2.18 11.01
N TYR A 179 -9.02 -2.52 11.82
CA TYR A 179 -9.24 -3.89 12.25
C TYR A 179 -9.65 -4.83 11.11
N HIS A 180 -10.49 -4.34 10.19
CA HIS A 180 -10.89 -5.11 9.02
C HIS A 180 -9.69 -5.49 8.15
N LEU A 181 -8.82 -4.51 7.86
CA LEU A 181 -7.60 -4.73 7.09
C LEU A 181 -6.59 -5.59 7.84
N LEU A 182 -6.43 -5.41 9.15
CA LEU A 182 -5.55 -6.22 9.98
C LEU A 182 -5.95 -7.69 9.94
N THR A 183 -7.25 -7.97 10.07
CA THR A 183 -7.78 -9.34 10.03
C THR A 183 -7.58 -9.94 8.64
N LEU A 184 -7.98 -9.22 7.58
CA LEU A 184 -7.84 -9.69 6.20
C LEU A 184 -6.37 -9.93 5.83
N GLY A 185 -5.49 -8.99 6.17
CA GLY A 185 -4.06 -9.08 5.91
C GLY A 185 -3.38 -10.22 6.68
N THR A 186 -3.78 -10.46 7.93
CA THR A 186 -3.26 -11.58 8.74
C THR A 186 -3.68 -12.93 8.15
N VAL A 187 -4.94 -13.06 7.70
CA VAL A 187 -5.42 -14.28 7.02
C VAL A 187 -4.65 -14.50 5.72
N LEU A 188 -4.51 -13.48 4.89
CA LEU A 188 -3.74 -13.56 3.63
C LEU A 188 -2.27 -13.92 3.89
N LEU A 189 -1.63 -13.33 4.90
CA LEU A 189 -0.25 -13.65 5.27
C LEU A 189 -0.11 -15.10 5.75
N THR A 190 -1.09 -15.60 6.49
CA THR A 190 -1.11 -17.00 6.91
C THR A 190 -1.20 -17.94 5.70
N MET A 191 -2.10 -17.64 4.75
CA MET A 191 -2.21 -18.41 3.50
C MET A 191 -0.94 -18.33 2.66
N ALA A 192 -0.28 -17.17 2.61
CA ALA A 192 0.99 -16.98 1.91
C ALA A 192 2.13 -17.79 2.54
N LEU A 193 2.23 -17.82 3.88
CA LEU A 193 3.22 -18.64 4.58
C LEU A 193 2.97 -20.13 4.35
N LEU A 194 1.71 -20.59 4.47
CA LEU A 194 1.35 -21.98 4.21
C LEU A 194 1.67 -22.39 2.77
N SER A 195 1.33 -21.57 1.78
CA SER A 195 1.67 -21.86 0.38
C SER A 195 3.18 -21.85 0.16
N GLY A 196 3.92 -20.98 0.85
CA GLY A 196 5.38 -20.97 0.83
C GLY A 196 5.97 -22.29 1.30
N PHE A 197 5.54 -22.79 2.46
CA PHE A 197 6.04 -24.06 2.99
C PHE A 197 5.66 -25.28 2.14
N VAL A 198 4.59 -25.20 1.35
CA VAL A 198 4.12 -26.29 0.49
C VAL A 198 4.79 -26.28 -0.88
N PHE A 199 5.00 -25.10 -1.48
CA PHE A 199 5.44 -24.98 -2.88
C PHE A 199 6.90 -24.51 -3.04
N LEU A 200 7.54 -23.96 -1.99
CA LEU A 200 8.92 -23.49 -2.06
C LEU A 200 9.86 -24.43 -1.29
N ASP A 201 10.72 -25.10 -2.03
CA ASP A 201 11.84 -25.83 -1.44
C ASP A 201 12.90 -24.85 -0.91
N GLY A 202 13.47 -25.15 0.25
CA GLY A 202 14.60 -24.40 0.79
C GLY A 202 14.26 -22.99 1.31
N MET A 203 13.06 -22.75 1.86
CA MET A 203 12.72 -21.47 2.53
C MET A 203 13.68 -21.07 3.67
N PHE A 204 14.41 -22.03 4.22
CA PHE A 204 15.45 -21.84 5.23
C PHE A 204 16.87 -21.80 4.68
N ALA A 205 17.04 -21.84 3.34
CA ALA A 205 18.34 -21.61 2.72
C ALA A 205 18.84 -20.20 3.08
N THR A 206 20.16 -20.05 3.18
CA THR A 206 20.82 -18.80 3.62
C THR A 206 20.36 -17.56 2.82
N GLU A 207 20.06 -17.74 1.54
CA GLU A 207 19.59 -16.68 0.64
C GLU A 207 18.16 -16.20 0.93
N PHE A 208 17.31 -17.03 1.53
CA PHE A 208 15.89 -16.72 1.76
C PHE A 208 15.49 -16.68 3.23
N ILE A 209 16.33 -17.18 4.14
CA ILE A 209 16.04 -17.27 5.56
C ILE A 209 15.64 -15.92 6.19
N HIS A 210 16.27 -14.84 5.75
CA HIS A 210 15.95 -13.50 6.23
C HIS A 210 14.52 -13.08 5.86
N LYS A 211 14.02 -13.45 4.67
CA LYS A 211 12.63 -13.18 4.25
C LYS A 211 11.67 -14.00 5.09
N THR A 212 11.93 -15.29 5.24
CA THR A 212 11.09 -16.22 6.00
C THR A 212 10.97 -15.81 7.48
N VAL A 213 12.10 -15.51 8.13
CA VAL A 213 12.10 -15.10 9.55
C VAL A 213 11.39 -13.76 9.74
N LEU A 214 11.64 -12.77 8.88
CA LEU A 214 10.94 -11.48 8.96
C LEU A 214 9.44 -11.63 8.75
N SER A 215 9.01 -12.47 7.80
CA SER A 215 7.59 -12.76 7.58
C SER A 215 6.93 -13.49 8.76
N LEU A 216 7.65 -14.42 9.41
CA LEU A 216 7.17 -15.08 10.64
C LEU A 216 7.04 -14.12 11.81
N ILE A 217 8.01 -13.21 12.00
CA ILE A 217 7.94 -12.16 13.03
C ILE A 217 6.74 -11.24 12.76
N ALA A 218 6.58 -10.78 11.52
CA ALA A 218 5.45 -9.95 11.13
C ALA A 218 4.12 -10.68 11.36
N TRP A 219 4.04 -11.96 10.99
CA TRP A 219 2.87 -12.79 11.23
C TRP A 219 2.55 -12.93 12.71
N ALA A 220 3.54 -13.18 13.56
CA ALA A 220 3.35 -13.27 15.01
C ALA A 220 2.84 -11.93 15.59
N MET A 221 3.40 -10.79 15.16
CA MET A 221 2.95 -9.47 15.58
C MET A 221 1.49 -9.20 15.16
N PHE A 222 1.17 -9.37 13.87
CA PHE A 222 -0.17 -9.09 13.35
C PHE A 222 -1.23 -10.03 13.93
N THR A 223 -0.88 -11.31 14.11
CA THR A 223 -1.76 -12.29 14.77
C THR A 223 -2.01 -11.90 16.23
N THR A 224 -0.97 -11.50 16.97
CA THR A 224 -1.12 -11.06 18.36
C THR A 224 -2.05 -9.86 18.48
N VAL A 225 -1.89 -8.85 17.61
CA VAL A 225 -2.77 -7.66 17.62
C VAL A 225 -4.21 -8.04 17.22
N THR A 226 -4.37 -8.88 16.19
CA THR A 226 -5.70 -9.31 15.72
C THR A 226 -6.46 -10.11 16.78
N VAL A 227 -5.79 -11.06 17.43
CA VAL A 227 -6.37 -11.90 18.50
C VAL A 227 -6.57 -11.08 19.78
N GLY A 228 -5.63 -10.20 20.12
CA GLY A 228 -5.74 -9.30 21.28
C GLY A 228 -6.96 -8.40 21.18
N HIS A 229 -7.22 -7.82 20.00
CA HIS A 229 -8.43 -7.05 19.76
C HIS A 229 -9.70 -7.90 19.87
N LEU A 230 -9.72 -9.11 19.29
CA LEU A 230 -10.90 -9.99 19.34
C LEU A 230 -11.25 -10.47 20.75
N LYS A 231 -10.24 -10.89 21.54
CA LYS A 231 -10.44 -11.51 22.86
C LYS A 231 -10.45 -10.51 24.01
N GLN A 232 -9.52 -9.56 24.00
CA GLN A 232 -9.30 -8.64 25.12
C GLN A 232 -9.97 -7.29 24.91
N GLY A 233 -10.59 -7.08 23.75
CA GLY A 233 -11.29 -5.84 23.43
C GLY A 233 -10.37 -4.64 23.57
N TRP A 234 -9.14 -4.73 23.04
CA TRP A 234 -8.19 -3.61 22.93
C TRP A 234 -8.75 -2.49 22.04
N ARG A 235 -9.86 -1.91 22.47
CA ARG A 235 -10.40 -0.64 22.00
C ARG A 235 -9.60 0.43 22.73
N GLY A 236 -9.27 1.50 22.03
CA GLY A 236 -8.80 2.70 22.72
C GLY A 236 -9.85 3.09 23.74
N LYS A 237 -9.61 2.84 25.03
CA LYS A 237 -10.47 3.37 26.08
C LYS A 237 -10.39 4.90 25.98
N PRO A 238 -11.54 5.60 25.96
CA PRO A 238 -11.57 7.06 25.85
C PRO A 238 -10.78 7.72 26.99
#